data_AF-A0A8S0UVQ3-F1
#
_entry.id   AF-A0A8S0UVQ3-F1
#
_cell.length_a   1.000
_cell.length_b   1.000
_cell.length_c   1.000
_cell.angle_alpha   90.00
_cell.angle_beta   90.00
_cell.angle_gamma   90.00
#
_symmetry.space_group_name_H-M   'P 1'
#
loop_
_entity.id
_entity.type
_entity.pdbx_description
1 polymer ?
#
loop_
_entity_poly.entity_id
_entity_poly.type
_entity_poly.pdbx_seq_one_letter_code
_entity_poly.pdbx_strand_id
1 'polypeptide(L)'
;MCKDKLSAHLFFIFGLRTLLGCHRLYKLSIKGRIGKLPEFFHFSSSIAKIAFKASLLEEDPMATLENLPKLSSLTLFDSTFVGEEMACSSKGFPRLLYLKVWGLSNLKRWRIDAGAMPKLCRLVIAHCEQLEMLPDGLKFITTLQKLNVRWMSDDFKDRLRDEGDDFYKVRHVPDIKLD
;
A
#
# COMPACT_ATOMS: atom_id res chain seq x y z
N MET A 1 -10.30 25.65 -18.10
CA MET A 1 -9.24 25.07 -17.24
C MET A 1 -9.91 24.19 -16.18
N CYS A 2 -10.27 22.96 -16.53
CA CYS A 2 -11.07 22.10 -15.65
C CYS A 2 -10.15 21.26 -14.74
N LYS A 3 -10.15 21.60 -13.45
CA LYS A 3 -9.56 20.82 -12.36
C LYS A 3 -10.54 19.72 -11.95
N ASP A 4 -10.77 18.73 -12.83
CA ASP A 4 -11.77 17.70 -12.54
C ASP A 4 -11.16 16.57 -11.69
N LYS A 5 -11.34 16.70 -10.37
CA LYS A 5 -11.30 15.58 -9.41
C LYS A 5 -12.49 14.66 -9.69
N LEU A 6 -12.36 13.74 -10.64
CA LEU A 6 -13.28 12.60 -10.74
C LEU A 6 -12.93 11.59 -9.63
N SER A 7 -13.54 11.75 -8.47
CA SER A 7 -13.61 10.71 -7.44
C SER A 7 -14.77 9.80 -7.81
N ALA A 8 -14.52 8.72 -8.56
CA ALA A 8 -15.54 7.74 -8.86
C ALA A 8 -15.90 6.99 -7.57
N HIS A 9 -16.99 7.39 -6.90
CA HIS A 9 -17.59 6.66 -5.80
C HIS A 9 -18.38 5.48 -6.39
N LEU A 10 -17.67 4.41 -6.76
CA LEU A 10 -18.30 3.23 -7.35
C LEU A 10 -18.92 2.39 -6.23
N PHE A 11 -20.23 2.55 -6.02
CA PHE A 11 -21.05 1.47 -5.47
C PHE A 11 -21.18 0.42 -6.58
N PHE A 12 -20.59 -0.77 -6.43
CA PHE A 12 -20.74 -1.83 -7.42
C PHE A 12 -21.68 -2.92 -6.92
N ILE A 13 -22.82 -3.02 -7.60
CA ILE A 13 -23.30 -4.30 -8.12
C ILE A 13 -23.15 -4.16 -9.66
N PHE A 14 -22.38 -5.06 -10.28
CA PHE A 14 -22.01 -5.17 -11.72
C PHE A 14 -21.02 -4.15 -12.33
N GLY A 15 -19.73 -4.55 -12.40
CA GLY A 15 -18.92 -4.30 -13.60
C GLY A 15 -17.72 -3.36 -13.50
N LEU A 16 -16.60 -3.83 -12.94
CA LEU A 16 -15.25 -3.27 -13.19
C LEU A 16 -14.80 -3.32 -14.68
N ARG A 17 -15.71 -3.58 -15.63
CA ARG A 17 -15.42 -3.80 -17.05
C ARG A 17 -15.12 -2.53 -17.85
N THR A 18 -15.28 -1.33 -17.30
CA THR A 18 -15.15 -0.09 -18.11
C THR A 18 -14.47 1.08 -17.38
N LEU A 19 -13.36 0.85 -16.68
CA LEU A 19 -12.42 1.96 -16.36
C LEU A 19 -11.47 2.28 -17.53
N LEU A 20 -11.48 1.47 -18.59
CA LEU A 20 -10.61 1.58 -19.78
C LEU A 20 -10.82 2.85 -20.61
N GLY A 21 -11.99 3.52 -20.51
CA GLY A 21 -12.32 4.68 -21.34
C GLY A 21 -11.86 6.05 -20.78
N CYS A 22 -11.40 6.12 -19.53
CA CYS A 22 -11.09 7.39 -18.89
C CYS A 22 -9.58 7.70 -18.95
N HIS A 23 -9.13 8.28 -20.07
CA HIS A 23 -7.73 8.70 -20.28
C HIS A 23 -7.21 9.81 -19.32
N ARG A 24 -8.08 10.34 -18.45
CA ARG A 24 -7.75 11.36 -17.45
C ARG A 24 -7.86 10.87 -16.01
N LEU A 25 -8.26 9.61 -15.80
CA LEU A 25 -8.42 9.09 -14.45
C LEU A 25 -7.03 8.88 -13.83
N TYR A 26 -6.62 9.83 -13.00
CA TYR A 26 -5.34 9.82 -12.30
C TYR A 26 -5.48 9.33 -10.86
N LYS A 27 -6.69 9.36 -10.31
CA LYS A 27 -7.03 8.93 -8.95
C LYS A 27 -8.25 8.02 -8.97
N LEU A 28 -8.13 6.87 -8.33
CA LEU A 28 -9.22 5.91 -8.12
C LEU A 28 -9.41 5.71 -6.61
N SER A 29 -10.67 5.76 -6.15
CA SER A 29 -11.02 5.52 -4.76
C SER A 29 -12.14 4.51 -4.73
N ILE A 30 -11.89 3.32 -4.19
CA ILE A 30 -12.89 2.25 -4.12
C ILE A 30 -13.28 2.03 -2.67
N LYS A 31 -14.60 2.00 -2.42
CA LYS A 31 -15.17 1.76 -1.11
C LYS A 31 -16.22 0.66 -1.21
N GLY A 32 -16.20 -0.29 -0.28
CA GLY A 32 -17.15 -1.40 -0.23
C GLY A 32 -16.62 -2.67 -0.89
N ARG A 33 -17.28 -3.80 -0.58
CA ARG A 33 -16.83 -5.16 -0.91
C ARG A 33 -16.64 -5.36 -2.41
N ILE A 34 -15.45 -5.85 -2.78
CA ILE A 34 -15.09 -6.23 -4.17
C ILE A 34 -14.79 -7.73 -4.24
N GLY A 35 -14.16 -8.31 -3.21
CA GLY A 35 -13.70 -9.70 -3.20
C GLY A 35 -12.35 -9.86 -3.93
N LYS A 36 -12.31 -9.65 -5.25
CA LYS A 36 -11.07 -9.79 -6.04
C LYS A 36 -10.80 -8.58 -6.93
N LEU A 37 -9.53 -8.23 -7.07
CA LEU A 37 -9.12 -7.20 -8.03
C LEU A 37 -9.16 -7.78 -9.46
N PRO A 38 -9.48 -6.97 -10.47
CA PRO A 38 -9.28 -7.37 -11.85
C PRO A 38 -7.77 -7.36 -12.16
N GLU A 39 -7.37 -8.03 -13.23
CA GLU A 39 -5.98 -7.97 -13.71
C GLU A 39 -5.50 -6.54 -13.97
N PHE A 40 -4.19 -6.30 -13.82
CA PHE A 40 -3.61 -4.95 -13.84
C PHE A 40 -3.87 -4.19 -15.16
N PHE A 41 -4.00 -4.90 -16.29
CA PHE A 41 -4.26 -4.31 -17.61
C PHE A 41 -5.70 -3.82 -17.78
N HIS A 42 -6.60 -4.14 -16.86
CA HIS A 42 -7.93 -3.53 -16.80
C HIS A 42 -7.93 -2.14 -16.14
N PHE A 43 -6.83 -1.76 -15.48
CA PHE A 43 -6.64 -0.41 -14.95
C PHE A 43 -6.13 0.53 -16.03
N SER A 44 -6.60 1.78 -16.01
CA SER A 44 -6.07 2.81 -16.89
C SER A 44 -4.59 3.09 -16.59
N SER A 45 -3.76 3.14 -17.63
CA SER A 45 -2.33 3.45 -17.53
C SER A 45 -2.03 4.86 -17.02
N SER A 46 -3.04 5.73 -16.91
CA SER A 46 -2.93 7.06 -16.31
C SER A 46 -3.05 7.07 -14.78
N ILE A 47 -3.48 5.97 -14.16
CA ILE A 47 -3.75 5.94 -12.72
C ILE A 47 -2.46 6.13 -11.94
N ALA A 48 -2.44 7.18 -11.13
CA ALA A 48 -1.31 7.58 -10.31
C ALA A 48 -1.59 7.46 -8.81
N LYS A 49 -2.86 7.43 -8.39
CA LYS A 49 -3.27 7.35 -6.99
C LYS A 49 -4.41 6.37 -6.82
N ILE A 50 -4.28 5.42 -5.90
CA ILE A 50 -5.34 4.46 -5.57
C ILE A 50 -5.57 4.48 -4.07
N ALA A 51 -6.84 4.48 -3.68
CA ALA A 51 -7.27 4.26 -2.30
C ALA A 51 -8.36 3.19 -2.25
N PHE A 52 -8.23 2.24 -1.33
CA PHE A 52 -9.24 1.23 -1.03
C PHE A 52 -9.74 1.40 0.39
N LYS A 53 -11.01 1.12 0.64
CA LYS A 53 -11.61 1.08 1.98
C LYS A 53 -12.74 0.06 2.03
N ALA A 54 -12.74 -0.80 3.05
CA ALA A 54 -13.77 -1.82 3.24
C ALA A 54 -13.99 -2.69 1.99
N SER A 55 -12.91 -2.99 1.26
CA SER A 55 -12.95 -3.71 -0.02
C SER A 55 -12.94 -5.23 0.11
N LEU A 56 -12.53 -5.74 1.27
CA LEU A 56 -12.53 -7.16 1.60
C LEU A 56 -11.88 -8.02 0.50
N LEU A 57 -10.69 -7.61 0.07
CA LEU A 57 -9.90 -8.32 -0.93
C LEU A 57 -9.43 -9.64 -0.33
N GLU A 58 -9.74 -10.73 -1.02
CA GLU A 58 -9.44 -12.11 -0.62
C GLU A 58 -8.03 -12.53 -1.09
N GLU A 59 -7.50 -11.85 -2.11
CA GLU A 59 -6.17 -12.06 -2.67
C GLU A 59 -5.27 -10.85 -2.41
N ASP A 60 -3.95 -11.08 -2.40
CA ASP A 60 -2.96 -10.03 -2.15
C ASP A 60 -3.11 -8.88 -3.16
N PRO A 61 -3.48 -7.66 -2.70
CA PRO A 61 -3.63 -6.52 -3.59
C PRO A 61 -2.33 -6.11 -4.27
N MET A 62 -1.17 -6.42 -3.68
CA MET A 62 0.12 -5.99 -4.21
C MET A 62 0.44 -6.66 -5.54
N ALA A 63 0.06 -7.93 -5.72
CA ALA A 63 0.30 -8.71 -6.94
C ALA A 63 -0.26 -8.03 -8.21
N THR A 64 -1.40 -7.35 -8.09
CA THR A 64 -1.99 -6.58 -9.19
C THR A 64 -1.43 -5.16 -9.23
N LEU A 65 -1.39 -4.47 -8.09
CA LEU A 65 -1.14 -3.03 -8.03
C LEU A 65 0.32 -2.66 -8.32
N GLU A 66 1.26 -3.58 -8.08
CA GLU A 66 2.70 -3.35 -8.30
C GLU A 66 3.04 -3.14 -9.78
N ASN A 67 2.22 -3.67 -10.68
CA ASN A 67 2.39 -3.61 -12.13
C ASN A 67 1.88 -2.31 -12.75
N LEU A 68 1.28 -1.41 -11.96
CA LEU A 68 0.73 -0.16 -12.46
C LEU A 68 1.84 0.88 -12.71
N PRO A 69 2.12 1.25 -13.98
CA PRO A 69 3.37 1.92 -14.34
C PRO A 69 3.48 3.36 -13.84
N LYS A 70 2.35 4.02 -13.54
CA LYS A 70 2.30 5.40 -13.04
C LYS A 70 1.88 5.52 -11.58
N LEU A 71 1.62 4.41 -10.89
CA LEU A 71 1.15 4.44 -9.52
C LEU A 71 2.21 5.06 -8.61
N SER A 72 1.85 6.19 -8.02
CA SER A 72 2.72 7.03 -7.17
C SER A 72 2.23 7.11 -5.73
N SER A 73 0.96 6.79 -5.48
CA SER A 73 0.33 6.85 -4.17
C SER A 73 -0.63 5.69 -4.02
N LEU A 74 -0.41 4.83 -3.03
CA LEU A 74 -1.31 3.74 -2.68
C LEU A 74 -1.76 3.90 -1.23
N THR A 75 -3.04 3.69 -0.97
CA THR A 75 -3.59 3.68 0.37
C THR A 75 -4.57 2.54 0.54
N LEU A 76 -4.27 1.64 1.47
CA LEU A 76 -5.14 0.56 1.91
C LEU A 76 -5.69 1.00 3.28
N PHE A 77 -6.99 1.28 3.37
CA PHE A 77 -7.67 1.61 4.63
C PHE A 77 -8.35 0.38 5.26
N ASP A 78 -9.02 0.61 6.38
CA ASP A 78 -9.78 -0.37 7.17
C ASP A 78 -10.45 -1.44 6.30
N SER A 79 -10.18 -2.71 6.63
CA SER A 79 -10.82 -3.88 6.00
C SER A 79 -10.67 -3.91 4.47
N THR A 80 -9.55 -3.40 3.94
CA THR A 80 -9.25 -3.51 2.50
C THR A 80 -8.87 -4.92 2.10
N PHE A 81 -8.02 -5.58 2.87
CA PHE A 81 -7.50 -6.92 2.59
C PHE A 81 -7.80 -7.82 3.80
N VAL A 82 -8.34 -9.01 3.56
CA VAL A 82 -8.72 -9.95 4.62
C VAL A 82 -7.74 -11.12 4.77
N GLY A 83 -6.76 -11.24 3.86
CA GLY A 83 -5.71 -12.25 3.96
C GLY A 83 -4.60 -11.86 4.95
N GLU A 84 -3.70 -12.81 5.19
CA GLU A 84 -2.68 -12.70 6.24
C GLU A 84 -1.29 -12.31 5.73
N GLU A 85 -1.05 -12.44 4.42
CA GLU A 85 0.24 -12.17 3.80
C GLU A 85 0.10 -11.25 2.59
N MET A 86 1.04 -10.30 2.48
CA MET A 86 1.26 -9.53 1.25
C MET A 86 2.72 -9.62 0.83
N ALA A 87 2.98 -9.56 -0.47
CA ALA A 87 4.32 -9.57 -1.05
C ALA A 87 4.46 -8.49 -2.13
N CYS A 88 5.59 -7.81 -2.14
CA CYS A 88 5.97 -6.93 -3.25
C CYS A 88 7.17 -7.53 -3.97
N SER A 89 7.02 -7.81 -5.25
CA SER A 89 8.06 -8.46 -6.05
C SER A 89 9.19 -7.51 -6.42
N SER A 90 10.34 -8.09 -6.77
CA SER A 90 11.45 -7.29 -7.33
C SER A 90 10.99 -6.54 -8.57
N LYS A 91 11.35 -5.25 -8.68
CA LYS A 91 10.89 -4.31 -9.73
C LYS A 91 9.41 -3.90 -9.63
N GLY A 92 8.65 -4.44 -8.67
CA GLY A 92 7.30 -3.99 -8.37
C GLY A 92 7.27 -2.53 -7.92
N PHE A 93 6.19 -1.82 -8.26
CA PHE A 93 5.95 -0.42 -7.88
C PHE A 93 7.05 0.57 -8.33
N PRO A 94 7.34 0.67 -9.63
CA PRO A 94 8.49 1.44 -10.15
C PRO A 94 8.43 2.97 -9.89
N ARG A 95 7.24 3.50 -9.54
CA ARG A 95 7.02 4.93 -9.31
C ARG A 95 6.35 5.27 -7.97
N LEU A 96 6.17 4.30 -7.08
CA LEU A 96 5.46 4.52 -5.83
C LEU A 96 6.28 5.45 -4.92
N LEU A 97 5.68 6.57 -4.51
CA LEU A 97 6.29 7.57 -3.63
C LEU A 97 5.70 7.52 -2.22
N TYR A 98 4.42 7.14 -2.11
CA TYR A 98 3.66 7.10 -0.87
C TYR A 98 2.87 5.81 -0.76
N LEU A 99 3.09 5.10 0.36
CA LEU A 99 2.32 3.92 0.74
C LEU A 99 1.75 4.12 2.13
N LYS A 100 0.44 3.90 2.27
CA LYS A 100 -0.24 3.85 3.56
C LYS A 100 -0.98 2.53 3.70
N VAL A 101 -0.63 1.77 4.73
CA VAL A 101 -1.30 0.55 5.16
C VAL A 101 -1.95 0.84 6.49
N TRP A 102 -3.29 0.81 6.52
CA TRP A 102 -4.07 1.23 7.67
C TRP A 102 -5.22 0.27 7.91
N GLY A 103 -5.34 -0.27 9.13
CA GLY A 103 -6.50 -1.07 9.52
C GLY A 103 -6.59 -2.42 8.79
N LEU A 104 -5.43 -3.03 8.47
CA LEU A 104 -5.36 -4.39 7.94
C LEU A 104 -5.19 -5.39 9.09
N SER A 105 -6.25 -5.58 9.87
CA SER A 105 -6.19 -6.31 11.14
C SER A 105 -5.77 -7.78 11.04
N ASN A 106 -5.92 -8.43 9.87
CA ASN A 106 -5.52 -9.83 9.66
C ASN A 106 -4.09 -9.97 9.12
N LEU A 107 -3.46 -8.88 8.70
CA LEU A 107 -2.14 -8.93 8.07
C LEU A 107 -1.10 -9.32 9.11
N LYS A 108 -0.48 -10.49 8.95
CA LYS A 108 0.57 -11.01 9.83
C LYS A 108 1.96 -10.80 9.25
N ARG A 109 2.11 -11.05 7.94
CA ARG A 109 3.41 -11.01 7.27
C ARG A 109 3.37 -10.12 6.05
N TRP A 110 4.41 -9.32 5.91
CA TRP A 110 4.62 -8.51 4.72
C TRP A 110 6.03 -8.75 4.21
N ARG A 111 6.13 -9.24 2.97
CA ARG A 111 7.39 -9.46 2.26
C ARG A 111 7.63 -8.36 1.24
N ILE A 112 8.87 -7.88 1.19
CA ILE A 112 9.33 -6.93 0.20
C ILE A 112 10.63 -7.49 -0.36
N ASP A 113 10.64 -7.82 -1.64
CA ASP A 113 11.84 -8.30 -2.30
C ASP A 113 12.82 -7.15 -2.57
N ALA A 114 14.11 -7.48 -2.62
CA ALA A 114 15.12 -6.50 -3.00
C ALA A 114 14.83 -5.92 -4.39
N GLY A 115 14.80 -4.58 -4.47
CA GLY A 115 14.48 -3.84 -5.69
C GLY A 115 13.00 -3.51 -5.89
N ALA A 116 12.11 -3.89 -4.97
CA ALA A 116 10.75 -3.38 -4.93
C ALA A 116 10.71 -1.90 -4.50
N MET A 117 9.72 -1.15 -4.99
CA MET A 117 9.42 0.23 -4.55
C MET A 117 10.64 1.17 -4.53
N PRO A 118 11.47 1.26 -5.59
CA PRO A 118 12.75 1.97 -5.55
C PRO A 118 12.67 3.48 -5.27
N LYS A 119 11.47 4.08 -5.35
CA LYS A 119 11.23 5.52 -5.17
C LYS A 119 10.39 5.85 -3.93
N LEU A 120 10.10 4.89 -3.07
CA LEU A 120 9.20 5.11 -1.95
C LEU A 120 9.83 6.09 -0.96
N CYS A 121 9.19 7.24 -0.77
CA CYS A 121 9.68 8.29 0.12
C CYS A 121 8.96 8.32 1.46
N ARG A 122 7.72 7.82 1.53
CA ARG A 122 6.93 7.84 2.75
C ARG A 122 6.11 6.56 2.91
N LEU A 123 6.25 5.95 4.08
CA LEU A 123 5.50 4.79 4.51
C LEU A 123 4.72 5.12 5.80
N VAL A 124 3.45 4.75 5.82
CA VAL A 124 2.60 4.81 7.01
C VAL A 124 2.04 3.42 7.28
N ILE A 125 2.26 2.90 8.49
CA ILE A 125 1.68 1.64 8.99
C ILE A 125 0.89 1.99 10.25
N ALA A 126 -0.38 1.61 10.29
CA ALA A 126 -1.23 1.93 11.43
C ALA A 126 -2.38 0.95 11.62
N HIS A 127 -2.77 0.70 12.87
CA HIS A 127 -3.87 -0.23 13.22
C HIS A 127 -3.75 -1.59 12.51
N CYS A 128 -2.53 -2.14 12.42
CA CYS A 128 -2.26 -3.47 11.85
C CYS A 128 -1.83 -4.42 12.98
N GLU A 129 -2.74 -4.69 13.91
CA GLU A 129 -2.45 -5.29 15.22
C GLU A 129 -1.78 -6.67 15.15
N GLN A 130 -2.02 -7.44 14.08
CA GLN A 130 -1.43 -8.78 13.89
C GLN A 130 -0.10 -8.77 13.13
N LEU A 131 0.36 -7.63 12.64
CA LEU A 131 1.60 -7.56 11.86
C LEU A 131 2.77 -7.85 12.80
N GLU A 132 3.45 -8.97 12.55
CA GLU A 132 4.45 -9.53 13.48
C GLU A 132 5.74 -8.70 13.51
N MET A 133 6.17 -8.22 12.34
CA MET A 133 7.44 -7.51 12.17
C MET A 133 7.46 -6.68 10.88
N LEU A 134 8.43 -5.78 10.76
CA LEU A 134 8.66 -5.10 9.48
C LEU A 134 9.27 -6.03 8.41
N PRO A 135 8.93 -5.85 7.13
CA PRO A 135 9.60 -6.54 6.03
C PRO A 135 11.11 -6.25 6.02
N ASP A 136 11.92 -7.31 5.98
CA ASP A 136 13.38 -7.20 5.83
C ASP A 136 13.79 -6.37 4.61
N GLY A 137 12.99 -6.39 3.54
CA GLY A 137 13.25 -5.65 2.31
C GLY A 137 13.26 -4.13 2.46
N LEU A 138 12.69 -3.58 3.55
CA LEU A 138 12.72 -2.13 3.80
C LEU A 138 14.14 -1.58 3.88
N LYS A 139 15.12 -2.40 4.33
CA LYS A 139 16.53 -1.99 4.41
C LYS A 139 17.14 -1.60 3.05
N PHE A 140 16.53 -2.03 1.95
CA PHE A 140 16.99 -1.72 0.60
C PHE A 140 16.32 -0.47 0.00
N ILE A 141 15.30 0.09 0.65
CA ILE A 141 14.57 1.28 0.17
C ILE A 141 15.26 2.54 0.72
N THR A 142 16.47 2.81 0.25
CA THR A 142 17.28 3.95 0.71
C THR A 142 16.68 5.32 0.38
N THR A 143 15.63 5.36 -0.45
CA THR A 143 14.86 6.57 -0.76
C THR A 143 13.82 6.91 0.31
N LEU A 144 13.56 6.02 1.27
CA LEU A 144 12.56 6.20 2.32
C LEU A 144 12.98 7.31 3.29
N GLN A 145 12.24 8.41 3.28
CA GLN A 145 12.51 9.60 4.10
C GLN A 145 11.68 9.61 5.39
N LYS A 146 10.47 9.04 5.35
CA LYS A 146 9.52 9.12 6.47
C LYS A 146 8.86 7.78 6.72
N LEU A 147 8.97 7.30 7.96
CA LEU A 147 8.24 6.15 8.46
C LEU A 147 7.35 6.60 9.62
N ASN A 148 6.04 6.43 9.46
CA ASN A 148 5.08 6.64 10.53
C ASN A 148 4.48 5.30 10.93
N VAL A 149 4.72 4.88 12.17
CA VAL A 149 4.09 3.72 12.80
C VAL A 149 3.18 4.26 13.89
N ARG A 150 1.88 4.00 13.79
CA ARG A 150 0.90 4.63 14.67
C ARG A 150 -0.17 3.67 15.11
N TRP A 151 -0.60 3.76 16.38
CA TRP A 151 -1.63 2.87 16.91
C TRP A 151 -1.31 1.39 16.65
N MET A 152 -0.03 1.04 16.83
CA MET A 152 0.46 -0.33 16.87
C MET A 152 0.76 -0.70 18.33
N SER A 153 0.89 -1.99 18.64
CA SER A 153 1.28 -2.43 19.98
C SER A 153 2.63 -1.86 20.38
N ASP A 154 2.85 -1.70 21.68
CA ASP A 154 4.15 -1.26 22.21
C ASP A 154 5.24 -2.28 21.85
N ASP A 155 4.95 -3.58 21.94
CA ASP A 155 5.84 -4.65 21.47
C ASP A 155 6.32 -4.42 20.03
N PHE A 156 5.42 -4.09 19.11
CA PHE A 156 5.79 -3.81 17.72
C PHE A 156 6.64 -2.55 17.59
N LYS A 157 6.28 -1.48 18.32
CA LYS A 157 7.05 -0.22 18.31
C LYS A 157 8.45 -0.41 18.90
N ASP A 158 8.59 -1.25 19.93
CA ASP A 158 9.87 -1.51 20.60
C ASP A 158 10.85 -2.26 19.68
N ARG A 159 10.37 -3.09 18.75
CA ARG A 159 11.22 -3.66 17.68
C ARG A 159 11.89 -2.60 16.80
N LEU A 160 11.36 -1.37 16.76
CA LEU A 160 11.84 -0.26 15.93
C LEU A 160 12.66 0.78 16.69
N ARG A 161 12.77 0.65 18.01
CA ARG A 161 13.65 1.51 18.82
C ARG A 161 15.10 1.07 18.66
N ASP A 162 16.04 1.88 19.14
CA ASP A 162 17.45 1.54 19.16
C ASP A 162 17.66 0.15 19.79
N GLU A 163 18.49 -0.68 19.16
CA GLU A 163 18.74 -2.09 19.51
C GLU A 163 17.56 -3.06 19.32
N GLY A 164 16.39 -2.58 18.87
CA GLY A 164 15.26 -3.44 18.53
C GLY A 164 15.54 -4.33 17.31
N ASP A 165 14.94 -5.53 17.31
CA ASP A 165 15.14 -6.56 16.29
C ASP A 165 14.93 -6.07 14.84
N ASP A 166 14.04 -5.09 14.63
CA ASP A 166 13.71 -4.57 13.31
C ASP A 166 14.38 -3.23 13.01
N PHE A 167 15.11 -2.63 13.97
CA PHE A 167 15.71 -1.31 13.79
C PHE A 167 16.70 -1.26 12.62
N TYR A 168 17.49 -2.32 12.42
CA TYR A 168 18.44 -2.40 11.31
C TYR A 168 17.75 -2.28 9.94
N LYS A 169 16.43 -2.59 9.85
CA LYS A 169 15.63 -2.48 8.63
C LYS A 169 15.29 -1.05 8.27
N VAL A 170 15.29 -0.14 9.27
CA VAL A 170 14.83 1.24 9.13
C VAL A 170 15.83 2.29 9.62
N ARG A 171 17.00 1.89 10.12
CA ARG A 171 18.08 2.79 10.59
C ARG A 171 18.56 3.84 9.58
N HIS A 172 18.28 3.63 8.29
CA HIS A 172 18.62 4.56 7.21
C HIS A 172 17.54 5.65 7.00
N VAL A 173 16.39 5.55 7.67
CA VAL A 173 15.26 6.47 7.55
C VAL A 173 15.45 7.65 8.50
N PRO A 174 15.48 8.91 8.01
CA PRO A 174 15.81 10.06 8.83
C PRO A 174 14.67 10.55 9.75
N ASP A 175 13.41 10.29 9.42
CA ASP A 175 12.23 10.72 10.20
C ASP A 175 11.34 9.51 10.50
N ILE A 176 11.54 8.92 11.69
CA ILE A 176 10.74 7.81 12.23
C ILE A 176 9.85 8.36 13.34
N LYS A 177 8.55 8.15 13.22
CA LYS A 177 7.55 8.51 14.24
C LYS A 177 6.81 7.28 14.72
N LEU A 178 6.86 7.05 16.02
CA LEU A 178 6.16 5.98 16.73
C LEU A 178 5.11 6.66 17.63
N ASP A 179 3.83 6.59 17.24
CA ASP A 179 2.69 7.14 18.00
C ASP A 179 1.88 5.99 18.65
#